data_AF-A0A918P764-F1
#
_entry.id   AF-A0A918P764-F1
#
_cell.length_a   1.000
_cell.length_b   1.000
_cell.length_c   1.000
_cell.angle_alpha   90.00
_cell.angle_beta   90.00
_cell.angle_gamma   90.00
#
_symmetry.space_group_name_H-M   'P 1'
#
loop_
_entity.id
_entity.type
_entity.pdbx_description
1 polymer ?
#
loop_
_entity_poly.entity_id
_entity_poly.type
_entity_poly.pdbx_seq_one_letter_code
_entity_poly.pdbx_strand_id
1 'polypeptide(L)'
;MSLYPAAPGLTLDVIMTESILPADPFQLDLLRVTHAYFDRVVNDPEGANESVREVLGLDHSPSSDLVLIAFQKILCSQFREAGQILLDLGISQPAMIGAIYKLLALVFKYLIAGAPISDLAAFGMNHAVSFYYMHPKSLEAQFAILDMLLYFGRAESLGKMIGQVDQERFIEEIAEYQAYLQRQNSYEDRHEVSFVMLAGTDPALLRHTLSVLSHSAWSQSSEVVLGLSEESLEMRLVASEFGVRKIHSGTPGWGLNQYADIYGMADGKYVIQISNAIESLPLHFDRTLMDALDNDEALGLVGHWPERVHLLKSGTMKPALERMHNEQPRSDKPFGLGPVSGACSAIRRKDFLAINGFARATLSPMSREEIQLIRKLSVYGKVSGVFFDQGLVLRSADE
;
A
#
# COMPACT_ATOMS: atom_id res chain seq x y z
N MET A 1 35.42 -18.73 -10.10
CA MET A 1 34.78 -17.83 -11.09
C MET A 1 33.45 -17.39 -10.48
N SER A 2 33.35 -16.13 -10.06
CA SER A 2 32.15 -15.58 -9.43
C SER A 2 31.03 -15.45 -10.46
N LEU A 3 29.88 -16.08 -10.23
CA LEU A 3 28.71 -16.11 -11.14
C LEU A 3 27.64 -15.06 -10.81
N TYR A 4 27.94 -14.10 -9.93
CA TYR A 4 27.02 -13.03 -9.57
C TYR A 4 27.62 -11.68 -9.95
N PRO A 5 27.11 -10.98 -10.98
CA PRO A 5 27.36 -9.55 -11.08
C PRO A 5 26.69 -8.89 -9.87
N ALA A 6 27.47 -8.17 -9.07
CA ALA A 6 26.95 -7.35 -7.98
C ALA A 6 25.81 -6.47 -8.49
N ALA A 7 24.62 -6.63 -7.91
CA ALA A 7 23.49 -5.75 -8.18
C ALA A 7 23.90 -4.33 -7.74
N PRO A 8 23.95 -3.34 -8.65
CA PRO A 8 24.40 -2.00 -8.28
C PRO A 8 23.27 -1.27 -7.52
N GLY A 9 23.49 -1.04 -6.22
CA GLY A 9 23.02 0.16 -5.52
C GLY A 9 21.56 0.22 -5.06
N LEU A 10 21.07 -0.81 -4.36
CA LEU A 10 19.88 -0.71 -3.49
C LEU A 10 20.34 -0.47 -2.04
N THR A 11 20.64 0.78 -1.68
CA THR A 11 20.67 1.17 -0.26
C THR A 11 19.24 1.49 0.17
N LEU A 12 18.59 0.51 0.79
CA LEU A 12 17.39 0.69 1.60
C LEU A 12 17.86 1.27 2.95
N ASP A 13 17.93 2.58 3.07
CA ASP A 13 18.08 3.22 4.39
C ASP A 13 16.73 3.12 5.11
N VAL A 14 16.57 2.07 5.93
CA VAL A 14 15.39 1.82 6.76
C VAL A 14 15.77 2.07 8.23
N ILE A 15 15.16 3.09 8.83
CA ILE A 15 15.17 3.25 10.29
C ILE A 15 14.04 2.39 10.84
N MET A 16 14.39 1.26 11.46
CA MET A 16 13.45 0.46 12.25
C MET A 16 13.28 1.09 13.63
N THR A 17 12.05 1.46 13.97
CA THR A 17 11.62 1.48 15.37
C THR A 17 10.84 0.20 15.61
N GLU A 18 11.33 -0.64 16.53
CA GLU A 18 10.65 -1.84 17.00
C GLU A 18 9.35 -1.44 17.71
N SER A 19 8.24 -1.34 16.97
CA SER A 19 6.90 -1.48 17.53
C SER A 19 5.90 -1.66 16.40
N ILE A 20 4.83 -2.41 16.69
CA ILE A 20 3.60 -2.57 15.89
C ILE A 20 3.56 -3.84 15.01
N LEU A 21 2.85 -4.85 15.49
CA LEU A 21 2.58 -6.13 14.81
C LEU A 21 1.10 -6.21 14.35
N PRO A 22 0.81 -6.45 13.06
CA PRO A 22 -0.51 -6.84 12.52
C PRO A 22 -1.18 -8.05 13.17
N ALA A 23 -2.50 -8.17 12.97
CA ALA A 23 -3.35 -9.22 13.55
C ALA A 23 -3.27 -10.60 12.87
N ASP A 24 -2.69 -10.72 11.68
CA ASP A 24 -2.49 -12.00 10.99
C ASP A 24 -1.00 -12.41 11.04
N PRO A 25 -0.63 -13.48 11.77
CA PRO A 25 0.74 -13.96 11.89
C PRO A 25 1.39 -14.25 10.53
N PHE A 26 0.62 -14.75 9.55
CA PHE A 26 1.16 -15.14 8.26
C PHE A 26 1.60 -13.92 7.42
N GLN A 27 0.84 -12.83 7.46
CA GLN A 27 1.17 -11.58 6.76
C GLN A 27 2.41 -10.91 7.36
N LEU A 28 2.57 -11.04 8.67
CA LEU A 28 3.73 -10.59 9.43
C LEU A 28 4.99 -11.37 9.07
N ASP A 29 4.89 -12.69 9.00
CA ASP A 29 6.02 -13.55 8.69
C ASP A 29 6.50 -13.33 7.24
N LEU A 30 5.58 -13.09 6.30
CA LEU A 30 5.90 -12.71 4.92
C LEU A 30 6.72 -11.40 4.82
N LEU A 31 6.30 -10.36 5.57
CA LEU A 31 7.02 -9.09 5.64
C LEU A 31 8.40 -9.27 6.26
N ARG A 32 8.49 -9.97 7.41
CA ARG A 32 9.75 -10.24 8.10
C ARG A 32 10.75 -10.99 7.24
N VAL A 33 10.30 -11.96 6.45
CA VAL A 33 11.19 -12.73 5.59
C VAL A 33 11.64 -11.98 4.35
N THR A 34 10.81 -11.12 3.79
CA THR A 34 11.25 -10.21 2.73
C THR A 34 12.39 -9.32 3.23
N HIS A 35 12.24 -8.80 4.44
CA HIS A 35 13.28 -7.99 5.10
C HIS A 35 14.54 -8.82 5.40
N ALA A 36 14.39 -9.95 6.08
CA ALA A 36 15.50 -10.83 6.42
C ALA A 36 16.26 -11.32 5.18
N TYR A 37 15.55 -11.58 4.08
CA TYR A 37 16.18 -11.93 2.82
C TYR A 37 17.05 -10.78 2.30
N PHE A 38 16.50 -9.56 2.19
CA PHE A 38 17.28 -8.42 1.69
C PHE A 38 18.46 -8.03 2.60
N ASP A 39 18.30 -8.15 3.92
CA ASP A 39 19.38 -7.89 4.88
C ASP A 39 20.52 -8.91 4.77
N ARG A 40 20.17 -10.17 4.56
CA ARG A 40 21.11 -11.29 4.63
C ARG A 40 21.69 -11.67 3.29
N VAL A 41 20.99 -11.49 2.16
CA VAL A 41 21.39 -12.06 0.86
C VAL A 41 22.81 -11.68 0.42
N VAL A 42 23.33 -10.54 0.85
CA VAL A 42 24.71 -10.11 0.55
C VAL A 42 25.76 -10.81 1.43
N ASN A 43 25.46 -11.03 2.71
CA ASN A 43 26.43 -11.47 3.73
C ASN A 43 26.25 -12.92 4.19
N ASP A 44 25.02 -13.43 4.12
CA ASP A 44 24.59 -14.78 4.47
C ASP A 44 23.48 -15.26 3.50
N PRO A 45 23.85 -15.65 2.26
CA PRO A 45 22.89 -16.10 1.26
C PRO A 45 22.15 -17.39 1.67
N GLU A 46 22.80 -18.27 2.43
CA GLU A 46 22.19 -19.52 2.90
C GLU A 46 21.12 -19.24 3.95
N GLY A 47 21.41 -18.42 4.96
CA GLY A 47 20.43 -18.00 5.96
C GLY A 47 19.28 -17.17 5.37
N ALA A 48 19.54 -16.37 4.31
CA ALA A 48 18.49 -15.68 3.57
C ALA A 48 17.53 -16.66 2.88
N ASN A 49 18.07 -17.68 2.20
CA ASN A 49 17.28 -18.70 1.53
C ASN A 49 16.48 -19.55 2.53
N GLU A 50 17.06 -19.87 3.69
CA GLU A 50 16.38 -20.65 4.72
C GLU A 50 15.17 -19.91 5.30
N SER A 51 15.29 -18.60 5.53
CA SER A 51 14.14 -17.77 5.94
C SER A 51 13.01 -17.78 4.90
N VAL A 52 13.34 -17.74 3.61
CA VAL A 52 12.34 -17.85 2.54
C VAL A 52 11.67 -19.22 2.55
N ARG A 53 12.44 -20.30 2.76
CA ARG A 53 11.88 -21.65 2.84
C ARG A 53 10.90 -21.80 4.00
N GLU A 54 11.28 -21.33 5.19
CA GLU A 54 10.45 -21.41 6.38
C GLU A 54 9.07 -20.79 6.16
N VAL A 55 9.00 -19.57 5.63
CA VAL A 55 7.74 -18.87 5.41
C VAL A 55 6.88 -19.47 4.30
N LEU A 56 7.53 -19.88 3.20
CA LEU A 56 6.82 -20.53 2.11
C LEU A 56 6.42 -21.98 2.48
N GLY A 57 6.95 -22.53 3.58
CA GLY A 57 6.74 -23.92 3.99
C GLY A 57 7.43 -24.91 3.05
N LEU A 58 8.60 -24.53 2.55
CA LEU A 58 9.42 -25.31 1.62
C LEU A 58 10.36 -26.22 2.39
N ASP A 59 10.53 -27.44 1.90
CA ASP A 59 11.55 -28.38 2.36
C ASP A 59 12.84 -28.24 1.53
N HIS A 60 13.79 -29.15 1.69
CA HIS A 60 15.02 -29.22 0.88
C HIS A 60 14.87 -30.11 -0.37
N SER A 61 13.65 -30.28 -0.89
CA SER A 61 13.43 -31.04 -2.12
C SER A 61 13.78 -30.22 -3.37
N PRO A 62 14.08 -30.88 -4.51
CA PRO A 62 14.32 -30.19 -5.78
C PRO A 62 13.16 -29.29 -6.24
N SER A 63 11.91 -29.66 -5.91
CA SER A 63 10.72 -28.86 -6.22
C SER A 63 10.70 -27.55 -5.42
N SER A 64 11.05 -27.63 -4.13
CA SER A 64 11.20 -26.46 -3.26
C SER A 64 12.31 -25.52 -3.71
N ASP A 65 13.43 -26.08 -4.21
CA ASP A 65 14.51 -25.29 -4.80
C ASP A 65 14.04 -24.49 -6.01
N LEU A 66 13.18 -25.07 -6.85
CA LEU A 66 12.62 -24.38 -8.01
C LEU A 66 11.70 -23.22 -7.61
N VAL A 67 10.92 -23.34 -6.53
CA VAL A 67 10.13 -22.20 -5.99
C VAL A 67 11.06 -21.07 -5.53
N LEU A 68 12.15 -21.41 -4.84
CA LEU A 68 13.14 -20.43 -4.40
C LEU A 68 13.85 -19.75 -5.60
N ILE A 69 14.19 -20.51 -6.64
CA ILE A 69 14.76 -19.96 -7.89
C ILE A 69 13.76 -19.02 -8.56
N ALA A 70 12.47 -19.36 -8.59
CA ALA A 70 11.44 -18.48 -9.13
C ALA A 70 11.34 -17.17 -8.33
N PHE A 71 11.39 -17.23 -7.00
CA PHE A 71 11.45 -16.04 -6.14
C PHE A 71 12.65 -15.15 -6.47
N GLN A 72 13.85 -15.71 -6.55
CA GLN A 72 15.06 -14.97 -6.93
C GLN A 72 14.95 -14.32 -8.31
N LYS A 73 14.34 -15.01 -9.28
CA LYS A 73 14.07 -14.47 -10.60
C LYS A 73 13.10 -13.29 -10.58
N ILE A 74 12.06 -13.35 -9.75
CA ILE A 74 11.14 -12.21 -9.53
C ILE A 74 11.91 -11.01 -8.98
N LEU A 75 12.81 -11.22 -8.01
CA LEU A 75 13.65 -10.15 -7.46
C LEU A 75 14.56 -9.51 -8.51
N CYS A 76 15.00 -10.29 -9.50
CA CYS A 76 15.78 -9.82 -10.63
C CYS A 76 14.92 -9.32 -11.82
N SER A 77 13.61 -9.12 -11.63
CA SER A 77 12.67 -8.73 -12.70
C SER A 77 12.60 -9.70 -13.89
N GLN A 78 13.02 -10.95 -13.71
CA GLN A 78 12.95 -12.04 -14.70
C GLN A 78 11.58 -12.72 -14.62
N PHE A 79 10.51 -11.94 -14.81
CA PHE A 79 9.13 -12.38 -14.58
C PHE A 79 8.70 -13.52 -15.50
N ARG A 80 9.18 -13.53 -16.75
CA ARG A 80 8.83 -14.57 -17.71
C ARG A 80 9.40 -15.92 -17.28
N GLU A 81 10.68 -15.96 -16.93
CA GLU A 81 11.34 -17.19 -16.47
C GLU A 81 10.77 -17.67 -15.14
N ALA A 82 10.53 -16.74 -14.19
CA ALA A 82 9.90 -17.09 -12.92
C ALA A 82 8.51 -17.69 -13.14
N GLY A 83 7.69 -17.04 -13.98
CA GLY A 83 6.35 -17.51 -14.30
C GLY A 83 6.34 -18.92 -14.90
N GLN A 84 7.24 -19.18 -15.85
CA GLN A 84 7.36 -20.51 -16.46
C GLN A 84 7.71 -21.58 -15.43
N ILE A 85 8.67 -21.33 -14.54
CA ILE A 85 9.05 -22.27 -13.48
C ILE A 85 7.85 -22.59 -12.59
N LEU A 86 7.12 -21.56 -12.15
CA LEU A 86 5.95 -21.76 -11.29
C LEU A 86 4.87 -22.56 -12.02
N LEU A 87 4.58 -22.25 -13.28
CA LEU A 87 3.56 -22.96 -14.06
C LEU A 87 3.94 -24.44 -14.26
N ASP A 88 5.18 -24.72 -14.63
CA ASP A 88 5.68 -26.09 -14.80
C ASP A 88 5.61 -26.88 -13.48
N LEU A 89 5.94 -26.22 -12.35
CA LEU A 89 5.79 -26.80 -11.02
C LEU A 89 4.34 -27.09 -10.67
N GLY A 90 3.40 -26.15 -10.89
CA GLY A 90 1.99 -26.39 -10.56
C GLY A 90 1.39 -27.54 -11.36
N ILE A 91 1.78 -27.69 -12.63
CA ILE A 91 1.35 -28.80 -13.49
C ILE A 91 1.93 -30.13 -13.00
N SER A 92 3.24 -30.17 -12.71
CA SER A 92 3.95 -31.42 -12.43
C SER A 92 3.90 -31.86 -10.96
N GLN A 93 3.68 -30.92 -10.03
CA GLN A 93 3.77 -31.13 -8.58
C GLN A 93 2.63 -30.40 -7.85
N PRO A 94 1.40 -30.96 -7.84
CA PRO A 94 0.25 -30.33 -7.17
C PRO A 94 0.46 -30.02 -5.68
N ALA A 95 1.34 -30.76 -4.99
CA ALA A 95 1.68 -30.48 -3.59
C ALA A 95 2.35 -29.10 -3.40
N MET A 96 2.94 -28.51 -4.45
CA MET A 96 3.59 -27.20 -4.40
C MET A 96 2.63 -26.02 -4.56
N ILE A 97 1.37 -26.28 -4.91
CA ILE A 97 0.36 -25.24 -5.17
C ILE A 97 0.26 -24.26 -4.00
N GLY A 98 0.21 -24.76 -2.76
CA GLY A 98 0.17 -23.92 -1.56
C GLY A 98 1.35 -22.96 -1.47
N ALA A 99 2.58 -23.45 -1.65
CA ALA A 99 3.78 -22.62 -1.59
C ALA A 99 3.86 -21.60 -2.74
N ILE A 100 3.45 -22.00 -3.95
CA ILE A 100 3.35 -21.11 -5.11
C ILE A 100 2.41 -19.95 -4.80
N TYR A 101 1.24 -20.22 -4.20
CA TYR A 101 0.30 -19.16 -3.85
C TYR A 101 0.80 -18.22 -2.75
N LYS A 102 1.49 -18.76 -1.74
CA LYS A 102 2.17 -17.91 -0.74
C LYS A 102 3.18 -16.97 -1.39
N LEU A 103 3.96 -17.47 -2.36
CA LEU A 103 4.88 -16.65 -3.13
C LEU A 103 4.15 -15.59 -3.96
N LEU A 104 3.04 -15.94 -4.62
CA LEU A 104 2.25 -14.96 -5.38
C LEU A 104 1.68 -13.88 -4.45
N ALA A 105 1.13 -14.25 -3.30
CA ALA A 105 0.67 -13.31 -2.26
C ALA A 105 1.79 -12.38 -1.81
N LEU A 106 3.01 -12.92 -1.65
CA LEU A 106 4.19 -12.11 -1.36
C LEU A 106 4.43 -11.05 -2.43
N VAL A 107 4.39 -11.45 -3.69
CA VAL A 107 4.60 -10.54 -4.81
C VAL A 107 3.54 -9.45 -4.88
N PHE A 108 2.26 -9.83 -4.83
CA PHE A 108 1.18 -8.88 -5.08
C PHE A 108 0.74 -8.08 -3.85
N LYS A 109 1.21 -8.40 -2.63
CA LYS A 109 0.89 -7.60 -1.42
C LYS A 109 2.07 -6.84 -0.83
N TYR A 110 3.31 -7.33 -0.98
CA TYR A 110 4.42 -6.82 -0.17
C TYR A 110 5.69 -6.51 -0.96
N LEU A 111 5.93 -7.20 -2.08
CA LEU A 111 7.20 -7.05 -2.76
C LEU A 111 7.35 -5.68 -3.44
N ILE A 112 8.52 -5.07 -3.23
CA ILE A 112 8.97 -3.81 -3.84
C ILE A 112 10.40 -4.06 -4.33
N ALA A 113 10.57 -4.84 -5.41
CA ALA A 113 11.86 -5.37 -5.84
C ALA A 113 12.38 -4.69 -7.11
N GLY A 114 12.77 -3.42 -7.03
CA GLY A 114 13.41 -2.67 -8.15
C GLY A 114 12.62 -2.57 -9.46
N ALA A 115 11.51 -3.28 -9.58
CA ALA A 115 10.62 -3.36 -10.71
C ALA A 115 9.43 -2.41 -10.52
N PRO A 116 8.79 -1.98 -11.61
CA PRO A 116 7.54 -1.23 -11.52
C PRO A 116 6.50 -2.02 -10.72
N ILE A 117 5.86 -1.36 -9.75
CA ILE A 117 4.81 -1.96 -8.91
C ILE A 117 3.67 -2.56 -9.78
N SER A 118 3.38 -1.93 -10.91
CA SER A 118 2.40 -2.42 -11.90
C SER A 118 2.74 -3.80 -12.44
N ASP A 119 4.03 -4.05 -12.71
CA ASP A 119 4.49 -5.29 -13.33
C ASP A 119 4.42 -6.43 -12.32
N LEU A 120 4.76 -6.14 -11.05
CA LEU A 120 4.61 -7.08 -9.93
C LEU A 120 3.14 -7.44 -9.69
N ALA A 121 2.24 -6.44 -9.71
CA ALA A 121 0.81 -6.68 -9.57
C ALA A 121 0.25 -7.53 -10.72
N ALA A 122 0.61 -7.20 -11.96
CA ALA A 122 0.20 -7.94 -13.15
C ALA A 122 0.75 -9.38 -13.14
N PHE A 123 2.03 -9.56 -12.76
CA PHE A 123 2.64 -10.88 -12.61
C PHE A 123 1.87 -11.73 -11.61
N GLY A 124 1.64 -11.21 -10.39
CA GLY A 124 0.91 -11.92 -9.34
C GLY A 124 -0.49 -12.31 -9.79
N MET A 125 -1.23 -11.37 -10.40
CA MET A 125 -2.61 -11.58 -10.82
C MET A 125 -2.73 -12.62 -11.94
N ASN A 126 -1.93 -12.49 -13.01
CA ASN A 126 -2.01 -13.38 -14.17
C ASN A 126 -1.71 -14.83 -13.79
N HIS A 127 -0.72 -15.05 -12.91
CA HIS A 127 -0.34 -16.39 -12.48
C HIS A 127 -1.36 -16.97 -11.51
N ALA A 128 -1.88 -16.21 -10.55
CA ALA A 128 -2.90 -16.69 -9.63
C ALA A 128 -4.17 -17.16 -10.36
N VAL A 129 -4.61 -16.39 -11.37
CA VAL A 129 -5.72 -16.76 -12.26
C VAL A 129 -5.40 -18.05 -13.03
N SER A 130 -4.19 -18.15 -13.59
CA SER A 130 -3.76 -19.34 -14.34
C SER A 130 -3.76 -20.59 -13.47
N PHE A 131 -3.22 -20.52 -12.24
CA PHE A 131 -3.23 -21.65 -11.31
C PHE A 131 -4.63 -22.05 -10.89
N TYR A 132 -5.53 -21.08 -10.67
CA TYR A 132 -6.92 -21.40 -10.36
C TYR A 132 -7.56 -22.21 -11.49
N TYR A 133 -7.39 -21.81 -12.75
CA TYR A 133 -7.96 -22.56 -13.88
C TYR A 133 -7.31 -23.92 -14.10
N MET A 134 -6.03 -24.10 -13.73
CA MET A 134 -5.37 -25.41 -13.76
C MET A 134 -5.87 -26.33 -12.63
N HIS A 135 -6.22 -25.76 -11.47
CA HIS A 135 -6.60 -26.52 -10.27
C HIS A 135 -7.89 -25.98 -9.61
N PRO A 136 -9.03 -25.92 -10.32
CA PRO A 136 -10.23 -25.22 -9.82
C PRO A 136 -10.89 -25.90 -8.62
N LYS A 137 -10.50 -27.14 -8.32
CA LYS A 137 -10.95 -27.94 -7.16
C LYS A 137 -9.98 -27.92 -5.97
N SER A 138 -8.77 -27.35 -6.13
CA SER A 138 -7.85 -27.18 -5.00
C SER A 138 -8.40 -26.10 -4.08
N LEU A 139 -8.41 -26.40 -2.79
CA LEU A 139 -8.90 -25.47 -1.78
C LEU A 139 -7.98 -24.25 -1.67
N GLU A 140 -6.68 -24.49 -1.72
CA GLU A 140 -5.62 -23.48 -1.71
C GLU A 140 -5.76 -22.54 -2.92
N ALA A 141 -6.08 -23.10 -4.09
CA ALA A 141 -6.32 -22.31 -5.30
C ALA A 141 -7.56 -21.41 -5.19
N GLN A 142 -8.63 -21.92 -4.61
CA GLN A 142 -9.86 -21.15 -4.37
C GLN A 142 -9.63 -20.04 -3.33
N PHE A 143 -8.96 -20.32 -2.22
CA PHE A 143 -8.62 -19.29 -1.22
C PHE A 143 -7.72 -18.21 -1.82
N ALA A 144 -6.66 -18.59 -2.51
CA ALA A 144 -5.70 -17.62 -3.04
C ALA A 144 -6.31 -16.70 -4.09
N ILE A 145 -7.16 -17.24 -4.98
CA ILE A 145 -7.84 -16.39 -5.98
C ILE A 145 -8.87 -15.47 -5.31
N LEU A 146 -9.63 -15.95 -4.31
CA LEU A 146 -10.58 -15.12 -3.59
C LEU A 146 -9.88 -13.99 -2.81
N ASP A 147 -8.81 -14.30 -2.07
CA ASP A 147 -8.00 -13.30 -1.34
C ASP A 147 -7.41 -12.26 -2.30
N MET A 148 -6.88 -12.70 -3.45
CA MET A 148 -6.36 -11.79 -4.47
C MET A 148 -7.46 -10.88 -5.05
N LEU A 149 -8.62 -11.43 -5.40
CA LEU A 149 -9.73 -10.65 -5.96
C LEU A 149 -10.33 -9.68 -4.94
N LEU A 150 -10.40 -10.06 -3.66
CA LEU A 150 -10.79 -9.20 -2.55
C LEU A 150 -9.77 -8.09 -2.33
N TYR A 151 -8.48 -8.42 -2.31
CA TYR A 151 -7.38 -7.47 -2.20
C TYR A 151 -7.44 -6.43 -3.32
N PHE A 152 -7.52 -6.83 -4.59
CA PHE A 152 -7.58 -5.87 -5.71
C PHE A 152 -8.95 -5.24 -5.96
N GLY A 153 -10.00 -5.65 -5.24
CA GLY A 153 -11.36 -5.14 -5.44
C GLY A 153 -11.99 -5.54 -6.78
N ARG A 154 -11.76 -6.75 -7.29
CA ARG A 154 -12.28 -7.18 -8.60
C ARG A 154 -13.73 -7.70 -8.49
N ALA A 155 -14.67 -6.82 -8.17
CA ALA A 155 -16.06 -7.16 -7.82
C ALA A 155 -16.73 -8.14 -8.80
N GLU A 156 -16.66 -7.88 -10.11
CA GLU A 156 -17.30 -8.74 -11.12
C GLU A 156 -16.70 -10.15 -11.14
N SER A 157 -15.37 -10.24 -11.15
CA SER A 157 -14.65 -11.53 -11.10
C SER A 157 -14.91 -12.27 -9.80
N LEU A 158 -14.97 -11.55 -8.68
CA LEU A 158 -15.25 -12.10 -7.36
C LEU A 158 -16.67 -12.66 -7.28
N GLY A 159 -17.68 -11.97 -7.83
CA GLY A 159 -19.05 -12.48 -7.93
C GLY A 159 -19.16 -13.77 -8.75
N LYS A 160 -18.44 -13.85 -9.89
CA LYS A 160 -18.36 -15.09 -10.69
C LYS A 160 -17.73 -16.23 -9.90
N MET A 161 -16.65 -15.95 -9.18
CA MET A 161 -15.90 -16.93 -8.39
C MET A 161 -16.71 -17.45 -7.20
N ILE A 162 -17.37 -16.55 -6.45
CA ILE A 162 -18.23 -16.90 -5.33
C ILE A 162 -19.38 -17.83 -5.76
N GLY A 163 -19.90 -17.65 -6.98
CA GLY A 163 -20.91 -18.54 -7.54
C GLY A 163 -20.42 -19.95 -7.87
N GLN A 164 -19.12 -20.22 -7.80
CA GLN A 164 -18.49 -21.50 -8.17
C GLN A 164 -17.88 -22.25 -6.99
N VAL A 165 -17.78 -21.63 -5.81
CA VAL A 165 -17.20 -22.23 -4.61
C VAL A 165 -18.26 -22.71 -3.62
N ASP A 166 -17.83 -23.54 -2.66
CA ASP A 166 -18.65 -24.00 -1.54
C ASP A 166 -18.94 -22.84 -0.56
N GLN A 167 -20.18 -22.35 -0.55
CA GLN A 167 -20.53 -21.13 0.20
C GLN A 167 -20.34 -21.26 1.71
N GLU A 168 -20.55 -22.44 2.28
CA GLU A 168 -20.37 -22.66 3.72
C GLU A 168 -18.89 -22.56 4.11
N ARG A 169 -18.01 -22.98 3.21
CA ARG A 169 -16.56 -23.00 3.43
C ARG A 169 -15.92 -21.62 3.34
N PHE A 170 -16.45 -20.75 2.48
CA PHE A 170 -15.91 -19.40 2.21
C PHE A 170 -16.81 -18.30 2.75
N ILE A 171 -17.46 -18.54 3.89
CA ILE A 171 -18.45 -17.62 4.46
C ILE A 171 -17.84 -16.25 4.78
N GLU A 172 -16.58 -16.20 5.20
CA GLU A 172 -15.87 -14.96 5.54
C GLU A 172 -15.57 -14.12 4.28
N GLU A 173 -15.05 -14.74 3.22
CA GLU A 173 -14.81 -14.09 1.94
C GLU A 173 -16.11 -13.58 1.30
N ILE A 174 -17.19 -14.35 1.43
CA ILE A 174 -18.51 -13.96 0.94
C ILE A 174 -19.05 -12.76 1.73
N ALA A 175 -18.92 -12.77 3.07
CA ALA A 175 -19.33 -11.65 3.91
C ALA A 175 -18.54 -10.38 3.57
N GLU A 176 -17.23 -10.50 3.35
CA GLU A 176 -16.39 -9.37 2.95
C GLU A 176 -16.76 -8.83 1.56
N TYR A 177 -17.05 -9.73 0.59
CA TYR A 177 -17.55 -9.34 -0.72
C TYR A 177 -18.88 -8.59 -0.63
N GLN A 178 -19.82 -9.04 0.20
CA GLN A 178 -21.08 -8.36 0.42
C GLN A 178 -20.89 -6.98 1.04
N ALA A 179 -20.02 -6.87 2.05
CA ALA A 179 -19.67 -5.59 2.65
C ALA A 179 -19.00 -4.66 1.64
N TYR A 180 -18.17 -5.20 0.74
CA TYR A 180 -17.56 -4.48 -0.35
C TYR A 180 -18.60 -3.93 -1.34
N LEU A 181 -19.53 -4.76 -1.82
CA LEU A 181 -20.64 -4.31 -2.68
C LEU A 181 -21.51 -3.27 -2.00
N GLN A 182 -21.78 -3.45 -0.70
CA GLN A 182 -22.54 -2.48 0.08
C GLN A 182 -21.84 -1.12 0.06
N ARG A 183 -20.55 -1.07 0.41
CA ARG A 183 -19.75 0.17 0.36
C ARG A 183 -19.77 0.83 -1.01
N GLN A 184 -19.69 0.06 -2.09
CA GLN A 184 -19.74 0.62 -3.46
C GLN A 184 -21.11 1.15 -3.86
N ASN A 185 -22.20 0.51 -3.42
CA ASN A 185 -23.55 0.87 -3.85
C ASN A 185 -24.21 1.92 -2.95
N SER A 186 -23.75 2.06 -1.71
CA SER A 186 -24.37 2.94 -0.70
C SER A 186 -23.56 4.17 -0.35
N TYR A 187 -22.41 4.41 -0.99
CA TYR A 187 -21.65 5.62 -0.69
C TYR A 187 -22.31 6.85 -1.31
N GLU A 188 -22.31 7.94 -0.54
CA GLU A 188 -22.71 9.25 -0.99
C GLU A 188 -21.63 10.24 -0.57
N ASP A 189 -21.25 11.13 -1.49
CA ASP A 189 -20.30 12.19 -1.22
C ASP A 189 -21.02 13.30 -0.45
N ARG A 190 -20.74 13.41 0.85
CA ARG A 190 -21.35 14.43 1.75
C ARG A 190 -20.52 15.70 1.82
N HIS A 191 -19.24 15.57 1.50
CA HIS A 191 -18.26 16.64 1.49
C HIS A 191 -17.55 16.65 0.12
N GLU A 192 -16.93 17.77 -0.22
CA GLU A 192 -16.01 17.80 -1.35
C GLU A 192 -14.71 17.06 -0.96
N VAL A 193 -14.18 17.34 0.24
CA VAL A 193 -12.92 16.76 0.72
C VAL A 193 -13.08 16.13 2.10
N SER A 194 -12.53 14.94 2.29
CA SER A 194 -12.19 14.41 3.62
C SER A 194 -10.67 14.42 3.78
N PHE A 195 -10.19 15.18 4.74
CA PHE A 195 -8.80 15.10 5.18
C PHE A 195 -8.65 13.95 6.17
N VAL A 196 -7.83 12.95 5.86
CA VAL A 196 -7.53 11.82 6.75
C VAL A 196 -6.15 12.00 7.36
N MET A 197 -6.04 11.90 8.68
CA MET A 197 -4.81 12.15 9.41
C MET A 197 -4.63 11.13 10.53
N LEU A 198 -3.45 10.50 10.60
CA LEU A 198 -3.01 9.78 11.79
C LEU A 198 -2.15 10.70 12.63
N ALA A 199 -2.57 10.94 13.87
CA ALA A 199 -1.83 11.73 14.84
C ALA A 199 -1.22 10.86 15.93
N GLY A 200 0.04 11.16 16.25
CA GLY A 200 0.76 10.62 17.41
C GLY A 200 0.22 11.17 18.74
N THR A 201 1.09 11.26 19.75
CA THR A 201 0.70 11.66 21.11
C THR A 201 0.91 13.14 21.44
N ASP A 202 1.39 13.95 20.50
CA ASP A 202 1.71 15.37 20.73
C ASP A 202 0.53 16.31 20.37
N PRO A 203 -0.14 16.94 21.37
CA PRO A 203 -1.26 17.85 21.14
C PRO A 203 -0.83 19.19 20.54
N ALA A 204 0.39 19.66 20.82
CA ALA A 204 0.89 20.92 20.27
C ALA A 204 1.15 20.78 18.77
N LEU A 205 1.75 19.65 18.37
CA LEU A 205 1.94 19.33 16.95
C LEU A 205 0.60 19.15 16.23
N LEU A 206 -0.37 18.43 16.82
CA LEU A 206 -1.71 18.31 16.22
C LEU A 206 -2.37 19.69 16.04
N ARG A 207 -2.33 20.55 17.07
CA ARG A 207 -2.91 21.90 17.02
C ARG A 207 -2.28 22.73 15.91
N HIS A 208 -0.96 22.66 15.78
CA HIS A 208 -0.23 23.34 14.72
C HIS A 208 -0.67 22.84 13.35
N THR A 209 -0.64 21.53 13.11
CA THR A 209 -1.00 20.95 11.82
C THR A 209 -2.45 21.25 11.42
N LEU A 210 -3.41 21.16 12.35
CA LEU A 210 -4.81 21.52 12.07
C LEU A 210 -4.97 23.02 11.76
N SER A 211 -4.18 23.88 12.38
CA SER A 211 -4.12 25.31 12.05
C SER A 211 -3.56 25.51 10.64
N VAL A 212 -2.43 24.90 10.29
CA VAL A 212 -1.85 25.02 8.94
C VAL A 212 -2.83 24.52 7.88
N LEU A 213 -3.50 23.39 8.13
CA LEU A 213 -4.51 22.83 7.24
C LEU A 213 -5.67 23.80 7.02
N SER A 214 -6.24 24.36 8.10
CA SER A 214 -7.40 25.26 8.00
C SER A 214 -7.11 26.57 7.28
N HIS A 215 -5.87 27.07 7.35
CA HIS A 215 -5.44 28.28 6.63
C HIS A 215 -5.09 28.00 5.16
N SER A 216 -4.68 26.77 4.82
CA SER A 216 -4.15 26.45 3.49
C SER A 216 -5.19 25.80 2.57
N ALA A 217 -6.16 25.07 3.13
CA ALA A 217 -7.20 24.40 2.36
C ALA A 217 -8.10 25.41 1.63
N TRP A 218 -8.48 25.07 0.40
CA TRP A 218 -9.41 25.86 -0.41
C TRP A 218 -10.87 25.45 -0.21
N SER A 219 -11.10 24.14 -0.10
CA SER A 219 -12.45 23.57 -0.06
C SER A 219 -13.29 24.16 1.08
N GLN A 220 -14.48 24.63 0.73
CA GLN A 220 -15.45 25.14 1.69
C GLN A 220 -16.32 24.03 2.30
N SER A 221 -16.28 22.83 1.71
CA SER A 221 -17.03 21.66 2.14
C SER A 221 -16.05 20.53 2.45
N SER A 222 -15.33 20.69 3.57
CA SER A 222 -14.36 19.72 4.03
C SER A 222 -14.71 19.14 5.40
N GLU A 223 -14.29 17.92 5.64
CA GLU A 223 -14.20 17.34 6.97
C GLU A 223 -12.78 16.85 7.27
N VAL A 224 -12.50 16.67 8.56
CA VAL A 224 -11.28 16.00 9.03
C VAL A 224 -11.69 14.71 9.74
N VAL A 225 -11.06 13.60 9.34
CA VAL A 225 -11.15 12.29 9.99
C VAL A 225 -9.81 12.01 10.65
N LEU A 226 -9.82 11.92 11.97
CA LEU A 226 -8.61 11.84 12.79
C LEU A 226 -8.47 10.45 13.40
N GLY A 227 -7.37 9.77 13.13
CA GLY A 227 -6.95 8.58 13.85
C GLY A 227 -5.95 8.98 14.94
N LEU A 228 -6.22 8.57 16.18
CA LEU A 228 -5.31 8.79 17.31
C LEU A 228 -4.57 7.49 17.62
N SER A 229 -3.24 7.57 17.66
CA SER A 229 -2.39 6.43 18.04
C SER A 229 -2.65 5.96 19.47
N GLU A 230 -3.02 6.90 20.34
CA GLU A 230 -3.42 6.67 21.72
C GLU A 230 -4.52 7.66 22.11
N GLU A 231 -5.50 7.20 22.89
CA GLU A 231 -6.56 8.07 23.36
C GLU A 231 -6.06 9.00 24.47
N SER A 232 -6.04 10.30 24.18
CA SER A 232 -5.72 11.36 25.14
C SER A 232 -6.81 12.42 25.18
N LEU A 233 -7.17 12.87 26.39
CA LEU A 233 -8.11 13.96 26.60
C LEU A 233 -7.62 15.24 25.92
N GLU A 234 -6.32 15.53 25.98
CA GLU A 234 -5.71 16.71 25.38
C GLU A 234 -5.84 16.68 23.85
N MET A 235 -5.58 15.52 23.23
CA MET A 235 -5.75 15.32 21.79
C MET A 235 -7.21 15.53 21.36
N ARG A 236 -8.18 15.02 22.14
CA ARG A 236 -9.61 15.24 21.89
C ARG A 236 -10.01 16.71 22.04
N LEU A 237 -9.45 17.42 23.02
CA LEU A 237 -9.69 18.85 23.19
C LEU A 237 -9.18 19.64 21.99
N VAL A 238 -7.95 19.38 21.54
CA VAL A 238 -7.42 19.99 20.31
C VAL A 238 -8.30 19.67 19.11
N ALA A 239 -8.68 18.42 18.89
CA ALA A 239 -9.58 18.05 17.79
C ALA A 239 -10.91 18.82 17.85
N SER A 240 -11.48 18.99 19.04
CA SER A 240 -12.71 19.76 19.25
C SER A 240 -12.54 21.27 19.00
N GLU A 241 -11.37 21.86 19.31
CA GLU A 241 -11.05 23.27 19.01
C GLU A 241 -11.20 23.57 17.51
N PHE A 242 -10.88 22.59 16.65
CA PHE A 242 -10.99 22.70 15.18
C PHE A 242 -12.26 22.06 14.62
N GLY A 243 -13.23 21.67 15.47
CA GLY A 243 -14.51 21.10 15.04
C GLY A 243 -14.40 19.70 14.41
N VAL A 244 -13.33 18.96 14.69
CA VAL A 244 -13.12 17.58 14.21
C VAL A 244 -14.09 16.65 14.95
N ARG A 245 -15.07 16.07 14.23
CA ARG A 245 -16.11 15.22 14.81
C ARG A 245 -15.86 13.72 14.63
N LYS A 246 -15.14 13.33 13.58
CA LYS A 246 -14.84 11.93 13.28
C LYS A 246 -13.46 11.59 13.83
N ILE A 247 -13.44 10.97 15.01
CA ILE A 247 -12.22 10.55 15.68
C ILE A 247 -12.28 9.04 15.88
N HIS A 248 -11.27 8.34 15.38
CA HIS A 248 -11.04 6.94 15.65
C HIS A 248 -9.85 6.81 16.60
N SER A 249 -10.07 6.29 17.80
CA SER A 249 -8.99 5.94 18.71
C SER A 249 -8.70 4.45 18.54
N GLY A 250 -7.56 4.12 17.93
CA GLY A 250 -7.14 2.73 17.85
C GLY A 250 -6.55 2.26 19.19
N THR A 251 -6.25 0.95 19.28
CA THR A 251 -5.49 0.45 20.43
C THR A 251 -4.03 0.93 20.30
N PRO A 252 -3.34 1.26 21.40
CA PRO A 252 -1.91 1.58 21.35
C PRO A 252 -1.13 0.54 20.55
N GLY A 253 -0.33 1.00 19.59
CA GLY A 253 0.43 0.12 18.71
C GLY A 253 -0.33 -0.39 17.48
N TRP A 254 -1.46 0.21 17.08
CA TRP A 254 -2.12 -0.10 15.80
C TRP A 254 -1.45 0.53 14.57
N GLY A 255 -0.57 1.52 14.76
CA GLY A 255 0.28 2.11 13.72
C GLY A 255 -0.46 2.46 12.42
N LEU A 256 0.17 2.16 11.28
CA LEU A 256 -0.38 2.47 9.95
C LEU A 256 -1.67 1.70 9.63
N ASN A 257 -2.00 0.60 10.31
CA ASN A 257 -3.25 -0.13 10.04
C ASN A 257 -4.49 0.71 10.36
N GLN A 258 -4.38 1.71 11.23
CA GLN A 258 -5.48 2.66 11.50
C GLN A 258 -5.91 3.43 10.24
N TYR A 259 -5.06 3.54 9.20
CA TYR A 259 -5.47 4.13 7.93
C TYR A 259 -6.64 3.37 7.29
N ALA A 260 -6.74 2.04 7.48
CA ALA A 260 -7.88 1.27 6.98
C ALA A 260 -9.21 1.80 7.55
N ASP A 261 -9.23 2.11 8.84
CA ASP A 261 -10.42 2.59 9.54
C ASP A 261 -10.76 4.03 9.15
N ILE A 262 -9.78 4.95 9.22
CA ILE A 262 -10.05 6.37 8.99
C ILE A 262 -10.34 6.69 7.52
N TYR A 263 -9.74 5.98 6.57
CA TYR A 263 -10.16 6.09 5.17
C TYR A 263 -11.58 5.53 4.97
N GLY A 264 -11.95 4.46 5.67
CA GLY A 264 -13.30 3.90 5.65
C GLY A 264 -14.38 4.86 6.19
N MET A 265 -14.00 5.76 7.10
CA MET A 265 -14.89 6.77 7.69
C MET A 265 -15.03 8.06 6.87
N ALA A 266 -14.18 8.27 5.86
CA ALA A 266 -14.19 9.47 5.02
C ALA A 266 -15.45 9.52 4.13
N ASP A 267 -16.14 10.66 4.10
CA ASP A 267 -17.36 10.92 3.33
C ASP A 267 -17.21 11.91 2.16
N GLY A 268 -15.99 12.37 1.87
CA GLY A 268 -15.68 13.34 0.84
C GLY A 268 -15.52 12.70 -0.55
N LYS A 269 -15.88 13.44 -1.61
CA LYS A 269 -15.63 13.06 -3.01
C LYS A 269 -14.15 12.73 -3.22
N TYR A 270 -13.26 13.48 -2.58
CA TYR A 270 -11.83 13.19 -2.50
C TYR A 270 -11.44 12.88 -1.07
N VAL A 271 -10.55 11.90 -0.92
CA VAL A 271 -9.89 11.60 0.34
C VAL A 271 -8.46 12.07 0.21
N ILE A 272 -8.05 12.99 1.09
CA ILE A 272 -6.71 13.56 1.10
C ILE A 272 -6.02 13.20 2.41
N GLN A 273 -4.97 12.39 2.32
CA GLN A 273 -4.12 12.08 3.46
C GLN A 273 -3.19 13.24 3.75
N ILE A 274 -3.08 13.58 5.04
CA ILE A 274 -2.29 14.68 5.58
C ILE A 274 -1.45 14.14 6.74
N SER A 275 -0.14 14.31 6.68
CA SER A 275 0.75 13.98 7.81
C SER A 275 0.43 14.88 9.00
N ASN A 276 0.49 14.33 10.22
CA ASN A 276 0.36 15.13 11.43
C ASN A 276 1.60 16.01 11.71
N ALA A 277 2.68 15.88 10.94
CA ALA A 277 3.93 16.59 11.13
C ALA A 277 4.15 17.69 10.09
N ILE A 278 3.09 18.35 9.62
CA ILE A 278 3.19 19.41 8.63
C ILE A 278 3.53 20.74 9.29
N GLU A 279 4.57 21.40 8.78
CA GLU A 279 4.96 22.76 9.15
C GLU A 279 4.33 23.79 8.22
N SER A 280 4.29 23.52 6.92
CA SER A 280 3.60 24.36 5.94
C SER A 280 3.02 23.53 4.81
N LEU A 281 1.95 24.07 4.22
CA LEU A 281 1.31 23.56 3.01
C LEU A 281 1.28 24.65 1.93
N PRO A 282 1.33 24.27 0.64
CA PRO A 282 0.98 25.20 -0.43
C PRO A 282 -0.44 25.72 -0.24
N LEU A 283 -0.67 27.01 -0.54
CA LEU A 283 -2.02 27.57 -0.57
C LEU A 283 -2.86 26.82 -1.62
N HIS A 284 -4.06 26.40 -1.23
CA HIS A 284 -5.01 25.69 -2.09
C HIS A 284 -4.45 24.38 -2.66
N PHE A 285 -3.61 23.69 -1.88
CA PHE A 285 -3.01 22.41 -2.25
C PHE A 285 -4.09 21.37 -2.60
N ASP A 286 -5.16 21.30 -1.82
CA ASP A 286 -6.30 20.41 -2.02
C ASP A 286 -6.94 20.62 -3.40
N ARG A 287 -7.18 21.88 -3.79
CA ARG A 287 -7.67 22.21 -5.13
C ARG A 287 -6.72 21.77 -6.23
N THR A 288 -5.41 21.95 -6.03
CA THR A 288 -4.40 21.50 -7.00
C THR A 288 -4.47 19.98 -7.23
N LEU A 289 -4.63 19.21 -6.15
CA LEU A 289 -4.79 17.76 -6.21
C LEU A 289 -6.11 17.34 -6.87
N MET A 290 -7.22 18.01 -6.51
CA MET A 290 -8.55 17.75 -7.08
C MET A 290 -8.59 18.05 -8.57
N ASP A 291 -8.07 19.20 -9.01
CA ASP A 291 -8.01 19.59 -10.42
C ASP A 291 -7.14 18.61 -11.22
N ALA A 292 -6.04 18.12 -10.65
CA ALA A 292 -5.21 17.10 -11.31
C ALA A 292 -5.97 15.80 -11.55
N LEU A 293 -6.71 15.34 -10.53
CA LEU A 293 -7.56 14.17 -10.64
C LEU A 293 -8.68 14.45 -11.67
N ASP A 294 -9.44 15.53 -11.58
CA ASP A 294 -10.59 15.73 -12.49
C ASP A 294 -10.19 15.92 -13.96
N ASN A 295 -9.00 16.48 -14.23
CA ASN A 295 -8.53 16.69 -15.61
C ASN A 295 -7.92 15.44 -16.27
N ASP A 296 -7.58 14.39 -15.51
CA ASP A 296 -7.05 13.15 -16.07
C ASP A 296 -7.56 11.92 -15.32
N GLU A 297 -8.49 11.21 -15.96
CA GLU A 297 -9.04 9.98 -15.43
C GLU A 297 -8.01 8.85 -15.28
N ALA A 298 -6.86 8.90 -15.96
CA ALA A 298 -5.79 7.92 -15.78
C ALA A 298 -5.07 8.09 -14.44
N LEU A 299 -5.08 9.28 -13.84
CA LEU A 299 -4.53 9.49 -12.51
C LEU A 299 -5.43 8.85 -11.45
N GLY A 300 -4.87 7.98 -10.61
CA GLY A 300 -5.56 7.36 -9.48
C GLY A 300 -5.12 7.90 -8.12
N LEU A 301 -3.87 8.32 -7.98
CA LEU A 301 -3.30 8.87 -6.74
C LEU A 301 -2.36 10.03 -7.08
N VAL A 302 -2.59 11.20 -6.50
CA VAL A 302 -1.77 12.39 -6.74
C VAL A 302 -1.31 12.95 -5.41
N GLY A 303 -0.07 13.44 -5.31
CA GLY A 303 0.37 14.09 -4.07
C GLY A 303 1.28 15.29 -4.28
N HIS A 304 1.64 15.90 -3.17
CA HIS A 304 2.68 16.92 -3.09
C HIS A 304 3.96 16.28 -2.59
N TRP A 305 5.07 16.55 -3.28
CA TRP A 305 6.37 16.12 -2.82
C TRP A 305 6.90 17.11 -1.76
N PRO A 306 7.34 16.65 -0.57
CA PRO A 306 7.89 17.55 0.44
C PRO A 306 9.18 18.23 -0.07
N GLU A 307 9.28 19.55 0.06
CA GLU A 307 10.50 20.30 -0.28
C GLU A 307 11.61 19.96 0.73
N ARG A 308 11.23 19.85 2.00
CA ARG A 308 12.12 19.57 3.12
C ARG A 308 11.46 18.64 4.11
N VAL A 309 12.25 17.69 4.59
CA VAL A 309 11.94 16.90 5.78
C VAL A 309 13.09 17.11 6.74
N HIS A 310 12.81 17.71 7.88
CA HIS A 310 13.78 17.87 8.95
C HIS A 310 13.98 16.52 9.66
N LEU A 311 14.81 15.64 9.10
CA LEU A 311 15.19 14.38 9.75
C LEU A 311 16.39 14.60 10.69
N LEU A 312 16.27 14.18 11.94
CA LEU A 312 17.41 14.09 12.85
C LEU A 312 18.43 13.08 12.31
N LYS A 313 19.69 13.52 12.21
CA LYS A 313 20.88 12.77 11.79
C LYS A 313 20.87 12.34 10.31
N SER A 314 21.48 13.21 9.49
CA SER A 314 22.18 12.90 8.23
C SER A 314 21.48 12.98 6.87
N GLY A 315 20.41 13.76 6.71
CA GLY A 315 20.07 14.18 5.34
C GLY A 315 18.78 14.96 5.17
N THR A 316 18.82 15.91 4.24
CA THR A 316 17.64 16.26 3.45
C THR A 316 17.25 15.04 2.63
N MET A 317 15.97 14.63 2.65
CA MET A 317 15.47 13.75 1.58
C MET A 317 15.70 14.50 0.27
N LYS A 318 16.59 14.00 -0.57
CA LYS A 318 16.66 14.47 -1.95
C LYS A 318 15.32 14.16 -2.60
N PRO A 319 14.80 15.03 -3.49
CA PRO A 319 13.66 14.66 -4.32
C PRO A 319 13.90 13.27 -4.90
N ALA A 320 12.83 12.49 -5.04
CA ALA A 320 12.90 11.25 -5.81
C ALA A 320 13.69 11.57 -7.08
N LEU A 321 14.75 10.79 -7.32
CA LEU A 321 15.66 11.04 -8.44
C LEU A 321 14.81 11.29 -9.68
N GLU A 322 14.98 12.40 -10.40
CA GLU A 322 14.17 12.78 -11.57
C GLU A 322 13.97 11.60 -12.54
N ARG A 323 14.92 10.66 -12.59
CA ARG A 323 14.81 9.37 -13.31
C ARG A 323 13.63 8.45 -12.91
N MET A 324 13.03 8.62 -11.74
CA MET A 324 11.88 7.86 -11.24
C MET A 324 10.56 8.51 -11.67
N HIS A 325 10.62 9.73 -12.20
CA HIS A 325 9.45 10.48 -12.61
C HIS A 325 9.55 10.93 -14.06
N ASN A 326 8.58 10.54 -14.88
CA ASN A 326 8.50 11.09 -16.23
C ASN A 326 7.88 12.49 -16.13
N GLU A 327 8.71 13.53 -16.26
CA GLU A 327 8.26 14.92 -16.25
C GLU A 327 7.23 15.15 -17.35
N GLN A 328 6.09 15.71 -16.96
CA GLN A 328 5.08 16.20 -17.89
C GLN A 328 4.68 17.60 -17.43
N PRO A 329 4.69 18.61 -18.31
CA PRO A 329 4.10 19.88 -17.96
C PRO A 329 2.59 19.67 -17.77
N ARG A 330 2.13 19.84 -16.53
CA ARG A 330 0.70 19.87 -16.19
C ARG A 330 0.44 21.15 -15.39
N SER A 331 -0.52 21.94 -15.85
CA SER A 331 -1.04 23.11 -15.12
C SER A 331 0.07 24.04 -14.59
N ASP A 332 0.90 24.64 -15.46
CA ASP A 332 1.98 25.61 -15.10
C ASP A 332 2.93 25.21 -13.95
N LYS A 333 2.84 23.98 -13.44
CA LYS A 333 3.50 23.47 -12.26
C LYS A 333 4.32 22.24 -12.64
N PRO A 334 5.52 22.07 -12.08
CA PRO A 334 6.30 20.86 -12.29
C PRO A 334 5.55 19.63 -11.74
N PHE A 335 5.32 18.65 -12.61
CA PHE A 335 4.60 17.42 -12.31
C PHE A 335 5.36 16.20 -12.86
N GLY A 336 5.40 15.13 -12.06
CA GLY A 336 6.05 13.87 -12.44
C GLY A 336 5.16 12.67 -12.19
N LEU A 337 5.08 11.75 -13.15
CA LEU A 337 4.44 10.44 -12.95
C LEU A 337 5.38 9.51 -12.17
N GLY A 338 4.93 8.94 -11.06
CA GLY A 338 5.79 8.07 -10.25
C GLY A 338 5.27 7.89 -8.81
N PRO A 339 6.13 7.44 -7.88
CA PRO A 339 5.74 7.23 -6.49
C PRO A 339 5.29 8.55 -5.83
N VAL A 340 4.35 8.41 -4.90
CA VAL A 340 3.76 9.51 -4.12
C VAL A 340 4.26 9.42 -2.68
N SER A 341 4.36 10.55 -1.98
CA SER A 341 4.64 10.57 -0.54
C SER A 341 3.34 10.52 0.26
N GLY A 342 3.28 9.70 1.31
CA GLY A 342 2.19 9.69 2.30
C GLY A 342 2.03 10.99 3.12
N ALA A 343 2.84 12.02 2.85
CA ALA A 343 2.76 13.29 3.55
C ALA A 343 1.53 14.13 3.16
N CYS A 344 1.19 14.15 1.88
CA CYS A 344 0.06 14.89 1.32
C CYS A 344 -0.34 14.24 0.00
N SER A 345 -1.39 13.43 0.00
CA SER A 345 -1.84 12.72 -1.21
C SER A 345 -3.35 12.57 -1.28
N ALA A 346 -3.89 12.63 -2.49
CA ALA A 346 -5.31 12.58 -2.79
C ALA A 346 -5.66 11.41 -3.70
N ILE A 347 -6.81 10.81 -3.40
CA ILE A 347 -7.48 9.80 -4.22
C ILE A 347 -8.96 10.17 -4.34
N ARG A 348 -9.59 9.86 -5.47
CA ARG A 348 -11.05 9.97 -5.57
C ARG A 348 -11.67 8.86 -4.73
N ARG A 349 -12.68 9.16 -3.90
CA ARG A 349 -13.34 8.14 -3.08
C ARG A 349 -13.90 7.00 -3.92
N LYS A 350 -14.43 7.30 -5.11
CA LYS A 350 -14.86 6.28 -6.10
C LYS A 350 -13.75 5.30 -6.47
N ASP A 351 -12.51 5.77 -6.65
CA ASP A 351 -11.37 4.91 -7.02
C ASP A 351 -10.88 4.11 -5.80
N PHE A 352 -10.84 4.73 -4.61
CA PHE A 352 -10.54 4.03 -3.35
C PHE A 352 -11.54 2.90 -3.08
N LEU A 353 -12.84 3.16 -3.29
CA LEU A 353 -13.87 2.15 -3.18
C LEU A 353 -13.77 1.12 -4.30
N ALA A 354 -13.43 1.49 -5.53
CA ALA A 354 -13.24 0.55 -6.64
C ALA A 354 -12.19 -0.52 -6.30
N ILE A 355 -11.08 -0.13 -5.68
CA ILE A 355 -10.00 -1.06 -5.27
C ILE A 355 -10.25 -1.79 -3.94
N ASN A 356 -11.48 -1.73 -3.40
CA ASN A 356 -11.85 -2.25 -2.09
C ASN A 356 -10.99 -1.68 -0.94
N GLY A 357 -10.57 -0.42 -1.05
CA GLY A 357 -9.78 0.29 -0.06
C GLY A 357 -8.53 -0.47 0.40
N PHE A 358 -8.32 -0.54 1.71
CA PHE A 358 -7.23 -1.31 2.33
C PHE A 358 -7.62 -2.75 2.71
N ALA A 359 -8.73 -3.28 2.21
CA ALA A 359 -9.12 -4.66 2.47
C ALA A 359 -8.01 -5.65 2.11
N ARG A 360 -7.75 -6.61 3.01
CA ARG A 360 -6.69 -7.64 2.92
C ARG A 360 -5.26 -7.10 2.75
N ALA A 361 -5.05 -5.79 2.89
CA ALA A 361 -3.74 -5.17 2.90
C ALA A 361 -3.19 -5.16 4.33
N THR A 362 -1.88 -5.32 4.46
CA THR A 362 -1.17 -5.09 5.72
C THR A 362 -0.38 -3.81 5.58
N LEU A 363 -0.66 -2.83 6.43
CA LEU A 363 0.04 -1.56 6.44
C LEU A 363 1.19 -1.64 7.45
N SER A 364 2.38 -1.28 6.99
CA SER A 364 3.61 -1.30 7.79
C SER A 364 4.60 -0.28 7.23
N PRO A 365 5.64 0.12 7.98
CA PRO A 365 6.65 1.04 7.49
C PRO A 365 7.30 0.63 6.16
N MET A 366 7.29 -0.68 5.85
CA MET A 366 7.77 -1.25 4.59
C MET A 366 6.70 -1.29 3.49
N SER A 367 5.47 -1.63 3.87
CA SER A 367 4.38 -1.93 2.95
C SER A 367 3.58 -0.70 2.54
N ARG A 368 3.67 0.38 3.35
CA ARG A 368 3.06 1.73 3.33
C ARG A 368 1.74 1.91 2.58
N GLU A 369 0.87 2.73 3.12
CA GLU A 369 -0.46 3.01 2.57
C GLU A 369 -0.42 3.45 1.09
N GLU A 370 0.48 4.35 0.70
CA GLU A 370 0.60 4.83 -0.67
C GLU A 370 1.01 3.71 -1.64
N ILE A 371 1.87 2.79 -1.20
CA ILE A 371 2.36 1.67 -2.02
C ILE A 371 1.21 0.69 -2.27
N GLN A 372 0.41 0.40 -1.23
CA GLN A 372 -0.78 -0.43 -1.38
C GLN A 372 -1.79 0.19 -2.34
N LEU A 373 -2.04 1.50 -2.24
CA LEU A 373 -2.94 2.20 -3.16
C LEU A 373 -2.42 2.15 -4.60
N ILE A 374 -1.16 2.52 -4.83
CA ILE A 374 -0.54 2.49 -6.17
C ILE A 374 -0.63 1.09 -6.77
N ARG A 375 -0.30 0.06 -5.98
CA ARG A 375 -0.34 -1.34 -6.43
C ARG A 375 -1.74 -1.73 -6.86
N LYS A 376 -2.74 -1.46 -6.03
CA LYS A 376 -4.12 -1.82 -6.35
C LYS A 376 -4.68 -1.03 -7.54
N LEU A 377 -4.40 0.27 -7.60
CA LEU A 377 -4.82 1.16 -8.69
C LEU A 377 -4.21 0.75 -10.04
N SER A 378 -2.97 0.25 -10.06
CA SER A 378 -2.29 -0.16 -11.29
C SER A 378 -3.03 -1.26 -12.06
N VAL A 379 -3.75 -2.15 -11.36
CA VAL A 379 -4.57 -3.21 -11.96
C VAL A 379 -5.80 -2.66 -12.69
N TYR A 380 -6.16 -1.40 -12.45
CA TYR A 380 -7.20 -0.65 -13.15
C TYR A 380 -6.63 0.29 -14.22
N GLY A 381 -5.34 0.15 -14.56
CA GLY A 381 -4.66 1.03 -15.52
C GLY A 381 -4.48 2.46 -15.01
N LYS A 382 -4.62 2.68 -13.70
CA LYS A 382 -4.43 3.99 -13.08
C LYS A 382 -2.96 4.18 -12.73
N VAL A 383 -2.48 5.41 -12.90
CA VAL A 383 -1.11 5.81 -12.58
C VAL A 383 -1.09 6.81 -11.41
N SER A 384 0.06 6.97 -10.80
CA SER A 384 0.28 7.93 -9.72
C SER A 384 1.24 9.04 -10.15
N GLY A 385 1.16 10.19 -9.50
CA GLY A 385 2.08 11.29 -9.77
C GLY A 385 2.13 12.34 -8.68
N VAL A 386 3.10 13.24 -8.78
CA VAL A 386 3.38 14.24 -7.75
C VAL A 386 3.60 15.62 -8.35
N PHE A 387 3.16 16.63 -7.63
CA PHE A 387 3.60 18.01 -7.82
C PHE A 387 4.89 18.25 -7.03
N PHE A 388 5.89 18.85 -7.68
CA PHE A 388 7.13 19.26 -7.04
C PHE A 388 7.04 20.73 -6.58
N ASP A 389 6.03 21.05 -5.78
CA ASP A 389 5.86 22.41 -5.29
C ASP A 389 6.57 22.67 -3.96
N GLN A 390 7.17 23.86 -3.86
CA GLN A 390 8.05 24.30 -2.76
C GLN A 390 7.28 24.79 -1.53
N GLY A 391 6.12 24.20 -1.25
CA GLY A 391 5.24 24.66 -0.17
C GLY A 391 5.06 23.66 0.96
N LEU A 392 5.20 22.37 0.66
CA LEU A 392 5.04 21.31 1.65
C LEU A 392 6.34 21.12 2.44
N VAL A 393 6.29 21.42 3.74
CA VAL A 393 7.39 21.22 4.67
C VAL A 393 6.93 20.35 5.84
N LEU A 394 7.75 19.38 6.21
CA LEU A 394 7.50 18.50 7.35
C LEU A 394 8.42 18.84 8.52
N ARG A 395 7.82 18.99 9.70
CA ARG A 395 8.51 19.14 10.98
C ARG A 395 9.08 17.80 11.45
N SER A 396 10.20 17.84 12.16
CA SER A 396 10.71 16.67 12.88
C SER A 396 9.71 16.26 13.98
N ALA A 397 9.49 14.96 14.16
CA ALA A 397 8.58 14.44 15.19
C ALA A 397 9.12 14.56 16.64
N ASP A 398 10.37 15.02 16.81
CA ASP A 398 11.09 15.02 18.10
C ASP A 398 11.42 16.45 18.64
N GLU A 399 10.62 17.48 18.33
CA GLU A 399 10.79 18.83 18.91
C GLU A 399 9.75 19.23 19.96
#